data_AF-E8R8D1-F1
#
_entry.id   AF-E8R8D1-F1
#
_cell.length_a   1.000
_cell.length_b   1.000
_cell.length_c   1.000
_cell.angle_alpha   90.00
_cell.angle_beta   90.00
_cell.angle_gamma   90.00
#
_symmetry.space_group_name_H-M   'P 1'
#
loop_
_entity.id
_entity.type
_entity.pdbx_description
1 polymer ?
#
loop_
_entity_poly.entity_id
_entity_poly.type
_entity_poly.pdbx_seq_one_letter_code
_entity_poly.pdbx_strand_id
1 'polypeptide(L)'
;MPAYSRANDETEKFRIIQLELPKHLADWLESFSREIAMRPSQFIATILTYFYEAWKVGRESAFAATREPYKKKEQSLDEIVERFSREVKLGRNIFILRKFVSWIQQRGLGVGSIDEEAVNAFLNAYLEGRAVKKNTVDRYRGILRRFVEYLATKRDTD
;
A
#
# COMPACT_ATOMS: atom_id res chain seq x y z
N MET A 1 -35.32 48.66 13.51
CA MET A 1 -34.35 48.24 14.54
C MET A 1 -33.59 47.02 14.01
N PRO A 2 -32.24 47.04 14.01
CA PRO A 2 -31.39 46.13 13.24
C PRO A 2 -30.86 44.92 14.03
N ALA A 3 -30.49 43.89 13.25
CA ALA A 3 -29.40 42.91 13.34
C ALA A 3 -29.00 42.27 14.69
N TYR A 4 -28.96 40.93 14.70
CA TYR A 4 -27.73 40.19 15.00
C TYR A 4 -27.70 38.86 14.24
N SER A 5 -26.92 38.82 13.16
CA SER A 5 -26.24 37.60 12.71
C SER A 5 -24.96 37.45 13.52
N ARG A 6 -24.75 36.28 14.13
CA ARG A 6 -23.45 35.67 14.52
C ARG A 6 -23.75 34.19 14.78
N ALA A 7 -23.42 33.28 13.87
CA ALA A 7 -22.11 32.63 13.70
C ALA A 7 -21.90 31.44 14.69
N ASN A 8 -21.34 30.34 14.14
CA ASN A 8 -20.86 29.08 14.73
C ASN A 8 -21.87 27.93 14.63
N ASP A 9 -21.80 26.97 13.69
CA ASP A 9 -20.67 26.23 13.09
C ASP A 9 -19.87 25.35 14.07
N GLU A 10 -20.54 24.63 14.99
CA GLU A 10 -19.92 23.55 15.80
C GLU A 10 -20.83 22.34 16.12
N THR A 11 -22.04 22.22 15.58
CA THR A 11 -23.04 21.22 16.02
C THR A 11 -23.07 19.88 15.27
N GLU A 12 -22.26 19.66 14.24
CA GLU A 12 -22.26 18.36 13.51
C GLU A 12 -21.36 17.27 14.14
N LYS A 13 -21.38 17.07 15.46
CA LYS A 13 -20.61 15.97 16.10
C LYS A 13 -21.32 14.61 16.10
N PHE A 14 -22.63 14.58 15.90
CA PHE A 14 -23.42 13.35 16.01
C PHE A 14 -24.41 13.22 14.86
N ARG A 15 -24.46 12.02 14.26
CA ARG A 15 -25.52 11.63 13.32
C ARG A 15 -26.42 10.58 13.98
N ILE A 16 -27.73 10.80 13.91
CA ILE A 16 -28.72 9.86 14.45
C ILE A 16 -29.01 8.79 13.39
N ILE A 17 -28.88 7.52 13.79
CA ILE A 17 -29.25 6.36 12.98
C ILE A 17 -30.36 5.62 13.72
N GLN A 18 -31.49 5.38 13.04
CA GLN A 18 -32.56 4.53 13.57
C GLN A 18 -32.27 3.07 13.20
N LEU A 19 -32.34 2.18 14.19
CA LEU A 19 -32.07 0.75 14.03
C LEU A 19 -33.35 -0.01 14.37
N GLU A 20 -33.84 -0.80 13.43
CA GLU A 20 -34.94 -1.72 13.67
C GLU A 20 -34.39 -2.98 14.39
N LEU A 21 -34.94 -3.27 15.56
CA LEU A 21 -34.57 -4.44 16.37
C LEU A 21 -35.82 -5.30 16.62
N PRO A 22 -35.69 -6.64 16.63
CA PRO A 22 -36.71 -7.52 17.19
C PRO A 22 -37.10 -7.04 18.60
N LYS A 23 -38.41 -7.01 18.88
CA LYS A 23 -38.96 -6.44 20.13
C LYS A 23 -38.24 -6.93 21.39
N HIS A 24 -37.98 -8.24 21.48
CA HIS A 24 -37.29 -8.83 22.63
C HIS A 24 -35.86 -8.29 22.85
N LEU A 25 -35.14 -7.91 21.78
CA LEU A 25 -33.81 -7.31 21.89
C LEU A 25 -33.88 -5.83 22.28
N ALA A 26 -34.88 -5.10 21.83
CA ALA A 26 -35.11 -3.72 22.26
C ALA A 26 -35.45 -3.66 23.75
N ASP A 27 -36.37 -4.52 24.20
CA ASP A 27 -36.79 -4.62 25.61
C ASP A 27 -35.61 -5.03 26.51
N TRP A 28 -34.81 -5.99 26.07
CA TRP A 28 -33.58 -6.40 26.77
C TRP A 28 -32.55 -5.26 26.81
N LEU A 29 -32.28 -4.60 25.68
CA LEU A 29 -31.31 -3.52 25.59
C LEU A 29 -31.69 -2.37 26.54
N GLU A 30 -32.97 -2.02 26.62
CA GLU A 30 -33.44 -0.99 27.54
C GLU A 30 -33.26 -1.42 29.00
N SER A 31 -33.61 -2.66 29.33
CA SER A 31 -33.51 -3.22 30.69
C SER A 31 -32.05 -3.29 31.16
N PHE A 32 -31.18 -3.91 30.35
CA PHE A 32 -29.77 -4.07 30.67
C PHE A 32 -29.05 -2.72 30.78
N SER A 33 -29.37 -1.77 29.89
CA SER A 33 -28.77 -0.43 29.93
C SER A 33 -29.08 0.28 31.26
N ARG A 34 -30.30 0.12 31.79
CA ARG A 34 -30.67 0.66 33.11
C ARG A 34 -29.87 0.01 34.24
N GLU A 35 -29.64 -1.30 34.19
CA GLU A 35 -28.85 -2.02 35.21
C GLU A 35 -27.41 -1.52 35.30
N ILE A 36 -26.80 -1.19 34.16
CA ILE A 36 -25.44 -0.64 34.10
C ILE A 36 -25.38 0.89 34.16
N ALA A 37 -26.51 1.55 34.48
CA ALA A 37 -26.65 3.02 34.54
C ALA A 37 -26.16 3.74 33.27
N MET A 38 -26.41 3.16 32.11
CA MET A 38 -26.00 3.67 30.80
C MET A 38 -27.20 3.91 29.90
N ARG A 39 -27.12 4.86 28.97
CA ARG A 39 -28.16 5.00 27.92
C ARG A 39 -27.98 3.90 26.87
N PRO A 40 -29.06 3.33 26.31
CA PRO A 40 -28.97 2.35 25.21
C PRO A 40 -28.07 2.79 24.06
N SER A 41 -28.15 4.06 23.67
CA SER A 41 -27.30 4.63 22.63
C SER A 41 -25.81 4.63 22.98
N GLN A 42 -25.47 4.85 24.24
CA GLN A 42 -24.08 4.87 24.72
C GLN A 42 -23.52 3.44 24.85
N PHE A 43 -24.35 2.49 25.28
CA PHE A 43 -23.98 1.09 25.31
C PHE A 43 -23.73 0.55 23.89
N ILE A 44 -24.66 0.79 22.97
CA ILE A 44 -24.50 0.43 21.56
C ILE A 44 -23.30 1.13 20.93
N ALA A 45 -23.08 2.42 21.22
CA ALA A 45 -21.88 3.12 20.75
C ALA A 45 -20.60 2.44 21.22
N THR A 46 -20.53 1.99 22.48
CA THR A 46 -19.36 1.29 23.03
C THR A 46 -19.10 -0.02 22.28
N ILE A 47 -20.14 -0.82 22.04
CA ILE A 47 -20.05 -2.06 21.27
C ILE A 47 -19.58 -1.76 19.84
N LEU A 48 -20.24 -0.82 19.18
CA LEU A 48 -19.91 -0.45 17.80
C LEU A 48 -18.51 0.15 17.69
N THR A 49 -18.03 0.91 18.68
CA THR A 49 -16.65 1.40 18.73
C THR A 49 -15.67 0.25 18.82
N TYR A 50 -15.92 -0.78 19.63
CA TYR A 50 -15.06 -1.95 19.68
C TYR A 50 -14.96 -2.64 18.31
N PHE A 51 -16.09 -2.89 17.65
CA PHE A 51 -16.08 -3.48 16.31
C PHE A 51 -15.52 -2.54 15.24
N TYR A 52 -15.76 -1.23 15.36
CA TYR A 52 -15.19 -0.23 14.46
C TYR A 52 -13.68 -0.17 14.60
N GLU A 53 -13.13 -0.16 15.81
CA GLU A 53 -11.68 -0.15 16.04
C GLU A 53 -11.07 -1.49 15.64
N ALA A 54 -11.72 -2.63 15.90
CA ALA A 54 -11.24 -3.93 15.41
C ALA A 54 -11.26 -4.01 13.88
N TRP A 55 -12.33 -3.55 13.24
CA TRP A 55 -12.42 -3.45 11.80
C TRP A 55 -11.43 -2.43 11.25
N LYS A 56 -11.27 -1.27 11.89
CA LYS A 56 -10.30 -0.24 11.51
C LYS A 56 -8.88 -0.76 11.66
N VAL A 57 -8.52 -1.49 12.71
CA VAL A 57 -7.20 -2.12 12.86
C VAL A 57 -7.01 -3.22 11.84
N GLY A 58 -8.01 -4.05 11.55
CA GLY A 58 -7.93 -5.06 10.49
C GLY A 58 -7.85 -4.44 9.10
N ARG A 59 -8.59 -3.36 8.87
CA ARG A 59 -8.62 -2.59 7.63
C ARG A 59 -7.35 -1.77 7.51
N GLU A 60 -6.81 -1.16 8.55
CA GLU A 60 -5.52 -0.45 8.60
C GLU A 60 -4.35 -1.40 8.58
N SER A 61 -4.47 -2.63 9.07
CA SER A 61 -3.46 -3.68 8.90
C SER A 61 -3.50 -4.22 7.48
N ALA A 62 -4.70 -4.37 6.91
CA ALA A 62 -4.89 -4.61 5.49
C ALA A 62 -4.36 -3.43 4.68
N PHE A 63 -4.65 -2.17 5.03
CA PHE A 63 -4.25 -0.92 4.35
C PHE A 63 -2.82 -0.49 4.67
N ALA A 64 -2.17 -1.01 5.71
CA ALA A 64 -0.75 -0.86 5.99
C ALA A 64 0.02 -1.95 5.24
N ALA A 65 -0.55 -3.16 5.14
CA ALA A 65 -0.16 -4.14 4.13
C ALA A 65 -0.50 -3.65 2.70
N THR A 66 -1.44 -2.70 2.55
CA THR A 66 -1.80 -2.03 1.29
C THR A 66 -1.29 -0.58 1.19
N ARG A 67 -0.38 -0.18 2.09
CA ARG A 67 0.45 1.02 1.90
C ARG A 67 1.75 0.65 1.17
N GLU A 68 1.83 -0.58 0.67
CA GLU A 68 2.24 -0.79 -0.71
C GLU A 68 0.99 -0.71 -1.60
N PRO A 69 0.96 0.17 -2.61
CA PRO A 69 -0.29 0.54 -3.30
C PRO A 69 -0.97 -0.67 -3.96
N TYR A 70 -2.29 -0.79 -3.83
CA TYR A 70 -3.15 -1.59 -4.72
C TYR A 70 -2.95 -1.09 -6.16
N LYS A 71 -1.96 -1.61 -6.86
CA LYS A 71 -1.97 -1.68 -8.31
C LYS A 71 -2.92 -2.82 -8.70
N LYS A 72 -3.73 -2.55 -9.73
CA LYS A 72 -4.22 -3.53 -10.71
C LYS A 72 -3.21 -4.68 -10.83
N LYS A 73 -3.69 -5.91 -11.04
CA LYS A 73 -2.94 -7.16 -11.23
C LYS A 73 -1.92 -7.10 -12.38
N GLU A 74 -0.97 -6.17 -12.34
CA GLU A 74 0.34 -6.17 -12.99
C GLU A 74 1.20 -7.05 -12.10
N GLN A 75 1.89 -8.05 -12.67
CA GLN A 75 2.89 -8.82 -11.95
C GLN A 75 3.81 -7.86 -11.19
N SER A 76 3.96 -8.04 -9.87
CA SER A 76 4.80 -7.13 -9.09
C SER A 76 6.24 -7.22 -9.63
N LEU A 77 6.94 -6.09 -9.72
CA LEU A 77 8.34 -6.08 -10.17
C LEU A 77 9.21 -7.03 -9.33
N ASP A 78 8.86 -7.24 -8.06
CA ASP A 78 9.53 -8.18 -7.18
C ASP A 78 9.26 -9.64 -7.57
N GLU A 79 8.03 -9.98 -7.97
CA GLU A 79 7.72 -11.31 -8.53
C GLU A 79 8.48 -11.57 -9.84
N ILE A 80 8.62 -10.54 -10.69
CA ILE A 80 9.38 -10.62 -11.94
C ILE A 80 10.88 -10.79 -11.65
N VAL A 81 11.42 -10.07 -10.67
CA VAL A 81 12.82 -10.19 -10.21
C VAL A 81 13.08 -11.59 -9.66
N GLU A 82 12.19 -12.12 -8.82
CA GLU A 82 12.32 -13.45 -8.26
C GLU A 82 12.26 -14.54 -9.34
N ARG A 83 11.35 -14.39 -10.31
CA ARG A 83 11.24 -15.31 -11.45
C ARG A 83 12.49 -15.27 -12.33
N PHE A 84 12.92 -14.08 -12.76
CA PHE A 84 14.12 -13.90 -13.56
C PHE A 84 15.38 -14.41 -12.84
N SER A 85 15.49 -14.18 -11.53
CA SER A 85 16.61 -14.67 -10.72
C SER A 85 16.69 -16.19 -10.70
N ARG A 86 15.55 -16.89 -10.60
CA ARG A 86 15.49 -18.36 -10.65
C ARG A 86 15.85 -18.89 -12.03
N GLU A 87 15.35 -18.27 -13.09
CA GLU A 87 15.61 -18.70 -14.48
C GLU A 87 17.08 -18.49 -14.88
N VAL A 88 17.66 -17.35 -14.51
CA VAL A 88 19.03 -16.96 -14.91
C VAL A 88 20.10 -17.42 -13.91
N LYS A 89 19.71 -17.97 -12.75
CA LYS A 89 20.60 -18.41 -11.66
C LYS A 89 21.62 -17.33 -11.26
N LEU A 90 21.13 -16.11 -10.99
CA LEU A 90 21.97 -14.93 -10.74
C LEU A 90 22.87 -15.04 -9.49
N GLY A 91 22.50 -15.88 -8.52
CA GLY A 91 23.25 -16.09 -7.29
C GLY A 91 23.51 -14.77 -6.54
N ARG A 92 24.78 -14.50 -6.19
CA ARG A 92 25.18 -13.28 -5.45
C ARG A 92 24.90 -11.97 -6.21
N ASN A 93 24.68 -12.02 -7.52
CA ASN A 93 24.42 -10.82 -8.31
C ASN A 93 22.95 -10.38 -8.26
N ILE A 94 22.04 -11.12 -7.61
CA ILE A 94 20.64 -10.69 -7.42
C ILE A 94 20.55 -9.32 -6.71
N PHE A 95 21.53 -8.98 -5.89
CA PHE A 95 21.57 -7.71 -5.17
C PHE A 95 21.59 -6.50 -6.12
N ILE A 96 22.32 -6.55 -7.24
CA ILE A 96 22.36 -5.40 -8.17
C ILE A 96 21.00 -5.21 -8.85
N LEU A 97 20.32 -6.32 -9.15
CA LEU A 97 18.99 -6.31 -9.75
C LEU A 97 17.97 -5.72 -8.77
N ARG A 98 17.99 -6.10 -7.49
CA ARG A 98 17.15 -5.51 -6.45
C ARG A 98 17.41 -4.02 -6.24
N LYS A 99 18.69 -3.59 -6.29
CA LYS A 99 19.05 -2.17 -6.22
C LYS A 99 18.56 -1.38 -7.42
N PHE A 100 18.63 -1.97 -8.61
CA PHE A 100 18.09 -1.37 -9.84
C PHE A 100 16.57 -1.20 -9.77
N VAL A 101 15.85 -2.24 -9.36
CA VAL A 101 14.38 -2.21 -9.24
C VAL A 101 13.93 -1.17 -8.20
N SER A 102 14.59 -1.13 -7.05
CA SER A 102 14.32 -0.11 -6.02
C SER A 102 14.58 1.31 -6.54
N TRP A 103 15.64 1.52 -7.32
CA TRP A 103 15.96 2.82 -7.92
C TRP A 103 14.91 3.27 -8.96
N ILE A 104 14.39 2.33 -9.77
CA ILE A 104 13.31 2.57 -10.73
C ILE A 104 12.00 2.93 -9.99
N GLN A 105 11.64 2.16 -8.96
CA GLN A 105 10.44 2.39 -8.16
C GLN A 105 10.46 3.76 -7.47
N GLN A 106 11.61 4.17 -6.91
CA GLN A 106 11.79 5.49 -6.29
C GLN A 106 11.61 6.65 -7.27
N ARG A 107 11.85 6.43 -8.56
CA ARG A 107 11.68 7.42 -9.63
C ARG A 107 10.30 7.38 -10.27
N GLY A 108 9.42 6.49 -9.83
CA GLY A 108 8.09 6.31 -10.42
C GLY A 108 8.13 5.83 -11.87
N LEU A 109 9.25 5.27 -12.32
CA LEU A 109 9.39 4.75 -13.68
C LEU A 109 8.54 3.47 -13.80
N GLY A 110 7.62 3.46 -14.75
CA GLY A 110 6.81 2.28 -15.04
C GLY A 110 7.65 1.20 -15.72
N VAL A 111 7.20 -0.06 -15.65
CA VAL A 111 7.88 -1.17 -16.33
C VAL A 111 8.08 -0.85 -17.80
N GLY A 112 7.07 -0.21 -18.42
CA GLY A 112 7.03 0.28 -19.80
C GLY A 112 8.22 1.13 -20.25
N SER A 113 8.77 1.96 -19.36
CA SER A 113 9.83 2.94 -19.64
C SER A 113 11.23 2.45 -19.25
N ILE A 114 11.39 1.17 -18.89
CA ILE A 114 12.69 0.59 -18.57
C ILE A 114 13.37 0.17 -19.88
N ASP A 115 14.43 0.88 -20.23
CA ASP A 115 15.25 0.66 -21.43
C ASP A 115 16.76 0.74 -21.11
N GLU A 116 17.58 0.74 -22.17
CA GLU A 116 19.03 0.85 -22.06
C GLU A 116 19.49 2.17 -21.41
N GLU A 117 18.74 3.26 -21.59
CA GLU A 117 19.05 4.55 -20.94
C GLU A 117 18.84 4.46 -19.44
N ALA A 118 17.75 3.82 -19.00
CA ALA A 118 17.50 3.57 -17.58
C ALA A 118 18.62 2.73 -16.92
N VAL A 119 19.13 1.72 -17.63
CA VAL A 119 20.27 0.90 -17.16
C VAL A 119 21.52 1.75 -16.99
N ASN A 120 21.85 2.58 -17.98
CA ASN A 120 23.05 3.43 -17.91
C ASN A 120 22.91 4.53 -16.85
N ALA A 121 21.74 5.16 -16.73
CA ALA A 121 21.45 6.14 -15.70
C ALA A 121 21.56 5.56 -14.29
N PHE A 122 21.06 4.33 -14.07
CA PHE A 122 21.24 3.63 -12.82
C PHE A 122 22.71 3.34 -12.53
N LEU A 123 23.45 2.77 -13.49
CA LEU A 123 24.86 2.44 -13.26
C LEU A 123 25.67 3.70 -12.95
N ASN A 124 25.42 4.82 -13.64
CA ASN A 124 26.09 6.08 -13.34
C ASN A 124 25.79 6.55 -11.91
N ALA A 125 24.51 6.56 -11.50
CA ALA A 125 24.12 6.95 -10.14
C ALA A 125 24.62 5.97 -9.07
N TYR A 126 24.67 4.67 -9.38
CA TYR A 126 25.10 3.63 -8.44
C TYR A 126 26.62 3.61 -8.25
N LEU A 127 27.37 4.02 -9.28
CA LEU A 127 28.84 4.05 -9.29
C LEU A 127 29.40 5.42 -8.86
N GLU A 128 28.56 6.45 -8.78
CA GLU A 128 28.96 7.76 -8.27
C GLU A 128 29.56 7.63 -6.86
N GLY A 129 30.80 8.08 -6.70
CA GLY A 129 31.55 7.97 -5.45
C GLY A 129 32.09 6.57 -5.12
N ARG A 130 32.03 5.59 -6.03
CA ARG A 130 32.50 4.22 -5.79
C ARG A 130 33.62 3.81 -6.73
N ALA A 131 34.72 3.29 -6.15
CA ALA A 131 35.79 2.65 -6.90
C ALA A 131 35.40 1.19 -7.25
N VAL A 132 34.65 1.00 -8.34
CA VAL A 132 34.25 -0.33 -8.84
C VAL A 132 35.09 -0.71 -10.05
N LYS A 133 35.59 -1.96 -10.07
CA LYS A 133 36.36 -2.49 -11.21
C LYS A 133 35.50 -2.53 -12.48
N LYS A 134 36.07 -2.17 -13.63
CA LYS A 134 35.42 -2.20 -14.94
C LYS A 134 34.71 -3.53 -15.23
N ASN A 135 35.36 -4.65 -14.94
CA ASN A 135 34.79 -6.00 -15.14
C ASN A 135 33.53 -6.24 -14.30
N THR A 136 33.41 -5.62 -13.13
CA THR A 136 32.21 -5.71 -12.28
C THR A 136 31.08 -4.85 -12.84
N VAL A 137 31.40 -3.66 -13.36
CA VAL A 137 30.44 -2.78 -14.04
C VAL A 137 29.88 -3.45 -15.29
N ASP A 138 30.73 -4.05 -16.12
CA ASP A 138 30.31 -4.75 -17.34
C ASP A 138 29.42 -5.95 -17.01
N ARG A 139 29.73 -6.68 -15.93
CA ARG A 139 28.88 -7.77 -15.42
C ARG A 139 27.51 -7.27 -14.96
N TYR A 140 27.47 -6.17 -14.22
CA TYR A 140 26.20 -5.57 -13.78
C TYR A 140 25.38 -5.11 -14.98
N ARG A 141 26.00 -4.41 -15.94
CA ARG A 141 25.34 -3.99 -17.19
C ARG A 141 24.73 -5.18 -17.92
N GLY A 142 25.48 -6.27 -18.09
CA GLY A 142 24.98 -7.47 -18.76
C GLY A 142 23.77 -8.11 -18.07
N ILE A 143 23.74 -8.11 -16.73
CA ILE A 143 22.60 -8.65 -15.96
C ILE A 143 21.37 -7.75 -16.11
N LEU A 144 21.55 -6.44 -16.02
CA LEU A 144 20.45 -5.48 -16.12
C LEU A 144 19.86 -5.46 -17.54
N ARG A 145 20.69 -5.53 -18.58
CA ARG A 145 20.21 -5.65 -19.97
C ARG A 145 19.34 -6.88 -20.18
N ARG A 146 19.81 -8.05 -19.74
CA ARG A 146 19.04 -9.30 -19.83
C ARG A 146 17.71 -9.22 -19.08
N PHE A 147 17.66 -8.46 -18.00
CA PHE A 147 16.41 -8.21 -17.27
C PHE A 147 15.47 -7.29 -18.06
N VAL A 148 15.99 -6.23 -18.70
CA VAL A 148 15.18 -5.37 -19.58
C VAL A 148 14.64 -6.14 -20.78
N GLU A 149 15.46 -6.98 -21.42
CA GLU A 149 15.05 -7.86 -22.52
C GLU A 149 13.95 -8.84 -22.07
N TYR A 150 14.09 -9.40 -20.87
CA TYR A 150 13.08 -10.29 -20.27
C TYR A 150 11.74 -9.57 -20.04
N LEU A 151 11.79 -8.31 -19.60
CA LEU A 151 10.60 -7.48 -19.43
C LEU A 151 9.96 -7.15 -20.78
N ALA A 152 10.75 -6.95 -21.85
CA ALA A 152 10.23 -6.68 -23.18
C ALA A 152 9.54 -7.91 -23.79
N THR A 153 10.16 -9.10 -23.70
CA THR A 153 9.60 -10.34 -24.28
C THR A 153 8.28 -10.78 -23.63
N LYS A 154 8.05 -10.43 -22.37
CA LYS A 154 6.81 -10.76 -21.67
C LYS A 154 5.65 -9.79 -21.94
N ARG A 155 5.90 -8.65 -22.58
CA ARG A 155 4.83 -7.73 -23.02
C ARG A 155 4.09 -8.22 -24.26
N ASP A 156 4.72 -9.05 -25.08
CA ASP A 156 4.14 -9.54 -26.34
C ASP A 156 3.24 -10.78 -26.15
N THR A 157 3.08 -11.29 -24.92
CA THR A 157 2.34 -12.53 -24.63
C THR A 157 1.06 -12.34 -23.79
N ASP A 158 0.77 -11.11 -23.35
CA ASP A 158 -0.46 -10.70 -22.65
C ASP A 158 -1.27 -9.72 -23.54
#